data_AF-A0A6G1RW01-F1
#
_entry.id   AF-A0A6G1RW01-F1
#
_cell.length_a   1.000
_cell.length_b   1.000
_cell.length_c   1.000
_cell.angle_alpha   90.00
_cell.angle_beta   90.00
_cell.angle_gamma   90.00
#
_symmetry.space_group_name_H-M   'P 1'
#
loop_
_entity.id
_entity.type
_entity.pdbx_description
1 polymer ?
#
loop_
_entity_poly.entity_id
_entity_poly.type
_entity_poly.pdbx_seq_one_letter_code
_entity_poly.pdbx_strand_id
1 'polypeptide(L)'
;DSEPGPTVRELLTELYVRVGDTQQWALIRYISGILKKKVEALDEACTDLLSHQKHLTVGLPPEPREKTISTPIPYEELVRLIDEASEKNLSVSILTQEIMVYLAMYMRTQPTLFAEMFRIRIGLIIQVMATELAHSLRCSAGEATENLMNLSPSDMKSLLYHILSGKEFGVERSVRSVDSSLSAAVSICEVGAAGATKPERAGIVQLKSEIKQQLDKRRQSLTGSKAAGHSELLGQGSFSSMLEDQGSKDSRQGQWQRRRRLDGALNRVPVGFYQKVWKVLQKCHGLSVEGFVLPSSTTREMTPGEIKFAVHVESVLNRVPQPEYRQLLVETILVLTMLVDME
;
A
#
# COMPACT_ATOMS: atom_id res chain seq x y z
N ASP A 1 34.65 -0.84 51.38
CA ASP A 1 33.69 -1.51 50.48
C ASP A 1 33.21 -0.53 49.44
N SER A 2 33.82 -0.57 48.26
CA SER A 2 33.37 0.24 47.13
C SER A 2 32.27 -0.54 46.44
N GLU A 3 31.03 -0.04 46.53
CA GLU A 3 29.89 -0.57 45.78
C GLU A 3 30.29 -0.72 44.29
N PRO A 4 29.96 -1.85 43.65
CA PRO A 4 30.20 -2.01 42.22
C PRO A 4 29.41 -0.94 41.44
N GLY A 5 30.10 -0.24 40.54
CA GLY A 5 29.48 0.82 39.72
C GLY A 5 28.33 0.31 38.83
N PRO A 6 27.47 1.20 38.32
CA PRO A 6 26.30 0.81 37.55
C PRO A 6 26.67 0.10 36.25
N THR A 7 25.89 -0.90 35.88
CA THR A 7 26.03 -1.65 34.64
C THR A 7 25.50 -0.86 33.44
N VAL A 8 25.99 -1.17 32.23
CA VAL A 8 25.48 -0.57 30.98
C VAL A 8 23.96 -0.78 30.83
N ARG A 9 23.44 -1.93 31.27
CA ARG A 9 22.00 -2.22 31.23
C ARG A 9 21.20 -1.29 32.15
N GLU A 10 21.70 -1.02 33.35
CA GLU A 10 21.06 -0.11 34.31
C GLU A 10 21.07 1.33 33.77
N LEU A 11 22.21 1.79 33.25
CA LEU A 11 22.33 3.12 32.63
C LEU A 11 21.40 3.28 31.41
N LEU A 12 21.29 2.27 30.54
CA LEU A 12 20.36 2.28 29.41
C LEU A 12 18.89 2.25 29.87
N THR A 13 18.59 1.57 30.97
CA THR A 13 17.24 1.53 31.54
C THR A 13 16.86 2.88 32.14
N GLU A 14 17.79 3.53 32.83
CA GLU A 14 17.60 4.89 33.34
C GLU A 14 17.44 5.89 32.18
N LEU A 15 18.29 5.79 31.15
CA LEU A 15 18.18 6.63 29.95
C LEU A 15 16.82 6.42 29.27
N TYR A 16 16.34 5.17 29.14
CA TYR A 16 15.03 4.86 28.59
C TYR A 16 13.90 5.62 29.30
N VAL A 17 13.94 5.69 30.63
CA VAL A 17 12.94 6.43 31.42
C VAL A 17 13.02 7.93 31.11
N ARG A 18 14.23 8.51 31.15
CA ARG A 18 14.45 9.94 30.90
C ARG A 18 14.08 10.38 29.47
N VAL A 19 14.36 9.55 28.46
CA VAL A 19 13.96 9.86 27.07
C VAL A 19 12.45 9.69 26.87
N GLY A 20 11.81 8.86 27.70
CA GLY A 20 10.35 8.77 27.81
C GLY A 20 9.73 10.09 28.23
N ASP A 21 10.28 10.73 29.26
CA ASP A 21 9.79 12.01 29.79
C ASP A 21 9.93 13.16 28.77
N THR A 22 10.99 13.13 27.97
CA THR A 22 11.25 14.12 26.90
C THR A 22 10.62 13.74 25.55
N GLN A 23 9.90 12.61 25.49
CA GLN A 23 9.20 12.11 24.30
C GLN A 23 10.10 11.95 23.05
N GLN A 24 11.36 11.54 23.25
CA GLN A 24 12.31 11.30 22.15
C GLN A 24 12.12 9.88 21.59
N TRP A 25 11.08 9.69 20.79
CA TRP A 25 10.60 8.37 20.33
C TRP A 25 11.64 7.56 19.54
N ALA A 26 12.49 8.22 18.74
CA ALA A 26 13.54 7.51 18.00
C ALA A 26 14.53 6.82 18.95
N LEU A 27 14.92 7.49 20.04
CA LEU A 27 15.78 6.91 21.08
C LEU A 27 15.06 5.85 21.89
N ILE A 28 13.78 6.07 22.23
CA ILE A 28 12.95 5.06 22.92
C ILE A 28 12.94 3.75 22.14
N ARG A 29 12.71 3.79 20.82
CA ARG A 29 12.75 2.61 19.94
C ARG A 29 14.13 1.98 19.90
N TYR A 30 15.17 2.78 19.72
CA TYR A 30 16.55 2.28 19.66
C TYR A 30 16.99 1.59 20.96
N ILE A 31 16.76 2.22 22.12
CA ILE A 31 17.09 1.66 23.43
C ILE A 31 16.22 0.42 23.72
N SER A 32 14.94 0.41 23.31
CA SER A 32 14.08 -0.78 23.42
C SER A 32 14.66 -1.97 22.67
N GLY A 33 15.18 -1.74 21.45
CA GLY A 33 15.86 -2.76 20.67
C GLY A 33 17.12 -3.28 21.35
N ILE A 34 17.98 -2.40 21.90
CA ILE A 34 19.20 -2.82 22.62
C ILE A 34 18.84 -3.65 23.86
N LEU A 35 17.86 -3.19 24.65
CA LEU A 35 17.42 -3.85 25.86
C LEU A 35 16.61 -5.12 25.60
N LYS A 36 16.25 -5.39 24.33
CA LYS A 36 15.32 -6.45 23.90
C LYS A 36 14.01 -6.40 24.66
N LYS A 37 13.44 -5.19 24.82
CA LYS A 37 12.15 -5.03 25.48
C LYS A 37 11.07 -5.73 24.67
N LYS A 38 10.20 -6.47 25.37
CA LYS A 38 9.09 -7.20 24.74
C LYS A 38 8.05 -6.21 24.20
N VAL A 39 7.66 -6.37 22.93
CA VAL A 39 6.47 -5.68 22.40
C VAL A 39 5.25 -6.50 22.78
N GLU A 40 4.32 -5.89 23.51
CA GLU A 40 3.12 -6.56 23.99
C GLU A 40 2.23 -7.04 22.84
N ALA A 41 1.66 -8.23 22.97
CA ALA A 41 0.72 -8.84 22.03
C ALA A 41 1.22 -8.97 20.57
N LEU A 42 2.52 -9.03 20.31
CA LEU A 42 3.06 -9.14 18.95
C LEU A 42 2.67 -10.46 18.24
N ASP A 43 2.80 -11.58 18.93
CA ASP A 43 2.44 -12.92 18.45
C ASP A 43 0.92 -13.09 18.32
N GLU A 44 0.15 -12.51 19.24
CA GLU A 44 -1.31 -12.38 19.13
C GLU A 44 -1.69 -11.55 17.89
N ALA A 45 -1.06 -10.40 17.67
CA ALA A 45 -1.29 -9.55 16.50
C ALA A 45 -0.97 -10.25 15.18
N CYS A 46 0.13 -11.03 15.14
CA CYS A 46 0.47 -11.85 13.98
C CYS A 46 -0.62 -12.90 13.72
N THR A 47 -1.04 -13.63 14.76
CA THR A 47 -2.08 -14.66 14.68
C THR A 47 -3.41 -14.07 14.23
N ASP A 48 -3.81 -12.92 14.80
CA ASP A 48 -5.01 -12.18 14.44
C ASP A 48 -5.04 -11.87 12.95
N LEU A 49 -3.98 -11.27 12.41
CA LEU A 49 -3.90 -10.92 10.99
C LEU A 49 -4.00 -12.15 10.08
N LEU A 50 -3.30 -13.24 10.41
CA LEU A 50 -3.32 -14.48 9.64
C LEU A 50 -4.70 -15.15 9.69
N SER A 51 -5.38 -15.12 10.83
CA SER A 51 -6.74 -15.68 10.98
C SER A 51 -7.78 -14.95 10.13
N HIS A 52 -7.55 -13.67 9.82
CA HIS A 52 -8.34 -12.88 8.86
C HIS A 52 -7.93 -13.14 7.40
N GLN A 53 -7.31 -14.29 7.12
CA GLN A 53 -6.91 -14.74 5.78
C GLN A 53 -5.94 -13.78 5.09
N LYS A 54 -5.06 -13.14 5.87
CA LYS A 54 -4.00 -12.30 5.35
C LYS A 54 -2.69 -13.08 5.35
N HIS A 55 -1.90 -12.89 4.31
CA HIS A 55 -0.49 -13.26 4.26
C HIS A 55 0.33 -12.05 4.67
N LEU A 56 1.34 -12.24 5.52
CA LEU A 56 2.18 -11.15 5.98
C LEU A 56 3.57 -11.25 5.35
N THR A 57 4.18 -10.10 5.05
CA THR A 57 5.61 -10.04 4.77
C THR A 57 6.27 -8.91 5.55
N VAL A 58 7.52 -9.14 5.97
CA VAL A 58 8.38 -8.16 6.65
C VAL A 58 9.69 -8.00 5.88
N GLY A 59 10.34 -6.85 6.04
CA GLY A 59 11.49 -6.46 5.20
C GLY A 59 11.07 -5.87 3.84
N LEU A 60 12.05 -5.33 3.12
CA LEU A 60 11.84 -4.75 1.79
C LEU A 60 12.11 -5.79 0.69
N PRO A 61 11.32 -5.80 -0.42
CA PRO A 61 11.61 -6.65 -1.56
C PRO A 61 12.96 -6.31 -2.22
N PRO A 62 13.54 -7.25 -2.98
CA PRO A 62 13.08 -8.64 -3.21
C PRO A 62 13.54 -9.62 -2.11
N GLU A 63 13.06 -10.87 -2.19
CA GLU A 63 13.67 -11.99 -1.45
C GLU A 63 15.18 -12.08 -1.77
N PRO A 64 16.05 -12.42 -0.79
CA PRO A 64 15.76 -13.00 0.52
C PRO A 64 15.58 -11.98 1.67
N ARG A 65 15.61 -10.67 1.39
CA ARG A 65 15.45 -9.61 2.40
C ARG A 65 14.02 -9.55 2.91
N GLU A 66 13.07 -9.65 1.99
CA GLU A 66 11.67 -9.86 2.33
C GLU A 66 11.45 -11.28 2.85
N LYS A 67 10.78 -11.40 3.99
CA LYS A 67 10.40 -12.68 4.62
C LYS A 67 8.89 -12.82 4.65
N THR A 68 8.39 -13.98 4.21
CA THR A 68 6.96 -14.29 4.22
C THR A 68 6.58 -15.02 5.51
N ILE A 69 5.49 -14.58 6.13
CA ILE A 69 4.87 -15.23 7.29
C ILE A 69 3.48 -15.68 6.84
N SER A 70 3.31 -17.00 6.71
CA SER A 70 2.08 -17.64 6.23
C SER A 70 1.36 -18.46 7.29
N THR A 71 2.01 -18.70 8.43
CA THR A 71 1.46 -19.45 9.56
C THR A 71 1.80 -18.72 10.86
N PRO A 72 0.99 -18.88 11.93
CA PRO A 72 1.31 -18.30 13.22
C PRO A 72 2.67 -18.79 13.73
N ILE A 73 3.51 -17.86 14.19
CA ILE A 73 4.87 -18.13 14.67
C ILE A 73 4.96 -17.69 16.14
N PRO A 74 5.64 -18.45 17.02
CA PRO A 74 5.88 -18.03 18.40
C PRO A 74 6.66 -16.73 18.49
N TYR A 75 6.43 -15.95 19.56
CA TYR A 75 7.04 -14.64 19.80
C TYR A 75 8.55 -14.59 19.51
N GLU A 76 9.34 -15.50 20.08
CA GLU A 76 10.81 -15.49 19.95
C GLU A 76 11.31 -15.78 18.53
N GLU A 77 10.56 -16.56 17.74
CA GLU A 77 10.90 -16.81 16.35
C GLU A 77 10.43 -15.68 15.45
N LEU A 78 9.28 -15.07 15.75
CA LEU A 78 8.77 -13.89 15.06
C LEU A 78 9.72 -12.69 15.20
N VAL A 79 10.21 -12.42 16.41
CA VAL A 79 11.19 -11.33 16.65
C VAL A 79 12.48 -11.58 15.88
N ARG A 80 13.03 -12.81 15.90
CA ARG A 80 14.24 -13.16 15.15
C ARG A 80 14.05 -12.96 13.64
N LEU A 81 12.91 -13.40 13.11
CA LEU A 81 12.57 -13.23 11.70
C LEU A 81 12.49 -11.75 11.32
N ILE A 82 11.88 -10.91 12.16
CA ILE A 82 11.81 -9.46 11.96
C ILE A 82 13.20 -8.81 12.03
N ASP A 83 14.05 -9.20 12.98
CA ASP A 83 15.41 -8.69 13.13
C ASP A 83 16.28 -9.00 11.89
N GLU A 84 16.17 -10.22 11.37
CA GLU A 84 16.83 -10.64 10.14
C GLU A 84 16.34 -9.85 8.93
N ALA A 85 15.02 -9.69 8.79
CA ALA A 85 14.40 -8.91 7.70
C ALA A 85 14.71 -7.40 7.78
N SER A 86 15.04 -6.91 8.98
CA SER A 86 15.42 -5.52 9.25
C SER A 86 16.93 -5.28 9.11
N GLU A 87 17.71 -6.24 8.58
CA GLU A 87 19.16 -6.15 8.38
C GLU A 87 19.92 -5.76 9.67
N LYS A 88 19.45 -6.26 10.82
CA LYS A 88 19.98 -5.93 12.16
C LYS A 88 19.84 -4.44 12.56
N ASN A 89 19.01 -3.67 11.87
CA ASN A 89 18.63 -2.33 12.30
C ASN A 89 17.59 -2.42 13.42
N LEU A 90 18.02 -2.15 14.65
CA LEU A 90 17.20 -2.25 15.86
C LEU A 90 15.95 -1.37 15.80
N SER A 91 16.08 -0.12 15.34
CA SER A 91 14.94 0.81 15.27
C SER A 91 13.90 0.37 14.24
N VAL A 92 14.34 -0.14 13.08
CA VAL A 92 13.44 -0.68 12.05
C VAL A 92 12.75 -1.96 12.53
N SER A 93 13.45 -2.82 13.27
CA SER A 93 12.83 -4.02 13.85
C SER A 93 11.71 -3.67 14.83
N ILE A 94 11.98 -2.77 15.79
CA ILE A 94 10.96 -2.31 16.75
C ILE A 94 9.81 -1.62 16.03
N LEU A 95 10.09 -0.75 15.05
CA LEU A 95 9.06 -0.11 14.24
C LEU A 95 8.19 -1.15 13.50
N THR A 96 8.79 -2.18 12.93
CA THR A 96 8.07 -3.26 12.24
C THR A 96 7.13 -4.01 13.18
N GLN A 97 7.58 -4.28 14.40
CA GLN A 97 6.76 -4.89 15.45
C GLN A 97 5.58 -3.98 15.84
N GLU A 98 5.83 -2.68 16.08
CA GLU A 98 4.77 -1.69 16.38
C GLU A 98 3.72 -1.63 15.26
N ILE A 99 4.16 -1.52 14.00
CA ILE A 99 3.26 -1.46 12.85
C ILE A 99 2.43 -2.74 12.73
N MET A 100 3.01 -3.92 12.98
CA MET A 100 2.26 -5.18 12.99
C MET A 100 1.12 -5.16 14.02
N VAL A 101 1.39 -4.69 15.23
CA VAL A 101 0.39 -4.56 16.30
C VAL A 101 -0.71 -3.57 15.90
N TYR A 102 -0.34 -2.42 15.33
CA TYR A 102 -1.34 -1.44 14.87
C TYR A 102 -2.18 -1.94 13.70
N LEU A 103 -1.59 -2.72 12.78
CA LEU A 103 -2.34 -3.36 11.70
C LEU A 103 -3.37 -4.35 12.24
N ALA A 104 -3.01 -5.17 13.23
CA ALA A 104 -3.94 -6.10 13.88
C ALA A 104 -5.06 -5.35 14.61
N MET A 105 -4.75 -4.25 15.31
CA MET A 105 -5.75 -3.37 15.92
C MET A 105 -6.74 -2.82 14.88
N TYR A 106 -6.25 -2.36 13.73
CA TYR A 106 -7.13 -1.87 12.66
C TYR A 106 -7.92 -2.98 11.98
N MET A 107 -7.37 -4.20 11.87
CA MET A 107 -8.12 -5.35 11.36
C MET A 107 -9.35 -5.64 12.24
N ARG A 108 -9.17 -5.62 13.57
CA ARG A 108 -10.25 -5.86 14.53
C ARG A 108 -11.30 -4.74 14.55
N THR A 109 -10.86 -3.48 14.44
CA THR A 109 -11.74 -2.32 14.61
C THR A 109 -12.38 -1.82 13.32
N GLN A 110 -11.69 -1.94 12.18
CA GLN A 110 -12.10 -1.43 10.86
C GLN A 110 -11.64 -2.39 9.74
N PRO A 111 -12.17 -3.62 9.66
CA PRO A 111 -11.73 -4.64 8.69
C PRO A 111 -11.90 -4.20 7.23
N THR A 112 -12.81 -3.26 6.95
CA THR A 112 -13.05 -2.70 5.62
C THR A 112 -11.83 -1.98 5.05
N LEU A 113 -10.90 -1.51 5.88
CA LEU A 113 -9.62 -0.94 5.42
C LEU A 113 -8.76 -1.96 4.66
N PHE A 114 -8.99 -3.25 4.88
CA PHE A 114 -8.25 -4.38 4.30
C PHE A 114 -9.06 -5.15 3.25
N ALA A 115 -10.14 -4.56 2.73
CA ALA A 115 -10.95 -5.16 1.68
C ALA A 115 -10.10 -5.47 0.44
N GLU A 116 -10.21 -6.69 -0.08
CA GLU A 116 -9.45 -7.20 -1.22
C GLU A 116 -7.91 -7.07 -1.10
N MET A 117 -7.39 -6.97 0.11
CA MET A 117 -5.95 -7.06 0.37
C MET A 117 -5.67 -8.44 0.97
N PHE A 118 -5.15 -9.41 0.21
CA PHE A 118 -4.80 -10.72 0.79
C PHE A 118 -3.38 -10.77 1.33
N ARG A 119 -2.49 -9.89 0.87
CA ARG A 119 -1.11 -9.79 1.36
C ARG A 119 -0.83 -8.42 1.94
N ILE A 120 -0.40 -8.37 3.19
CA ILE A 120 0.02 -7.15 3.89
C ILE A 120 1.55 -7.14 3.94
N ARG A 121 2.14 -6.20 3.20
CA ARG A 121 3.60 -6.05 3.06
C ARG A 121 4.10 -4.95 3.98
N ILE A 122 4.42 -5.31 5.22
CA ILE A 122 4.71 -4.34 6.29
C ILE A 122 5.90 -3.45 5.94
N GLY A 123 6.96 -4.01 5.34
CA GLY A 123 8.12 -3.23 4.91
C GLY A 123 7.79 -2.17 3.84
N LEU A 124 6.93 -2.50 2.87
CA LEU A 124 6.48 -1.54 1.86
C LEU A 124 5.55 -0.47 2.46
N ILE A 125 4.72 -0.83 3.44
CA ILE A 125 3.89 0.12 4.18
C ILE A 125 4.77 1.16 4.88
N ILE A 126 5.82 0.71 5.60
CA ILE A 126 6.78 1.60 6.27
C ILE A 126 7.47 2.52 5.24
N GLN A 127 7.91 1.98 4.09
CA GLN A 127 8.53 2.76 3.03
C GLN A 127 7.58 3.83 2.46
N VAL A 128 6.31 3.49 2.28
CA VAL A 128 5.28 4.43 1.85
C VAL A 128 5.06 5.50 2.91
N MET A 129 4.94 5.14 4.18
CA MET A 129 4.82 6.11 5.29
C MET A 129 5.98 7.11 5.28
N ALA A 130 7.22 6.62 5.18
CA ALA A 130 8.41 7.47 5.10
C ALA A 130 8.35 8.43 3.90
N THR A 131 7.94 7.95 2.73
CA THR A 131 7.96 8.81 1.54
C THR A 131 6.79 9.78 1.50
N GLU A 132 5.65 9.42 2.08
CA GLU A 132 4.52 10.31 2.25
C GLU A 132 4.85 11.45 3.23
N LEU A 133 5.63 11.15 4.29
CA LEU A 133 6.23 12.19 5.13
C LEU A 133 7.21 13.06 4.33
N ALA A 134 8.11 12.47 3.54
CA ALA A 134 9.06 13.22 2.72
C ALA A 134 8.37 14.23 1.80
N HIS A 135 7.28 13.80 1.15
CA HIS A 135 6.49 14.64 0.27
C HIS A 135 5.75 15.75 1.04
N SER A 136 5.09 15.39 2.15
CA SER A 136 4.31 16.35 2.95
C SER A 136 5.18 17.41 3.60
N LEU A 137 6.36 17.01 4.08
CA LEU A 137 7.33 17.86 4.76
C LEU A 137 8.34 18.54 3.81
N ARG A 138 8.30 18.20 2.51
CA ARG A 138 9.25 18.63 1.47
C ARG A 138 10.71 18.45 1.89
N CYS A 139 11.03 17.29 2.47
CA CYS A 139 12.36 16.98 2.98
C CYS A 139 13.03 15.85 2.23
N SER A 140 14.31 15.62 2.54
CA SER A 140 15.06 14.49 2.01
C SER A 140 14.51 13.16 2.55
N ALA A 141 14.81 12.05 1.86
CA ALA A 141 14.43 10.71 2.30
C ALA A 141 15.04 10.31 3.66
N GLY A 142 16.27 10.75 3.93
CA GLY A 142 16.94 10.54 5.22
C GLY A 142 16.21 11.25 6.35
N GLU A 143 15.95 12.55 6.16
CA GLU A 143 15.22 13.36 7.14
C GLU A 143 13.79 12.82 7.36
N ALA A 144 13.11 12.36 6.30
CA ALA A 144 11.79 11.76 6.43
C ALA A 144 11.80 10.45 7.25
N THR A 145 12.86 9.66 7.10
CA THR A 145 13.06 8.43 7.89
C THR A 145 13.31 8.77 9.36
N GLU A 146 14.11 9.78 9.65
CA GLU A 146 14.33 10.28 11.01
C GLU A 146 13.03 10.79 11.63
N ASN A 147 12.24 11.59 10.89
CA ASN A 147 10.94 12.06 11.33
C ASN A 147 9.99 10.88 11.59
N LEU A 148 9.95 9.87 10.73
CA LEU A 148 9.15 8.65 10.93
C LEU A 148 9.55 7.93 12.21
N MET A 149 10.85 7.76 12.44
CA MET A 149 11.39 7.12 13.65
C MET A 149 11.10 7.92 14.92
N ASN A 150 10.87 9.23 14.80
CA ASN A 150 10.56 10.10 15.93
C ASN A 150 9.06 10.37 16.12
N LEU A 151 8.18 9.73 15.33
CA LEU A 151 6.74 9.84 15.53
C LEU A 151 6.30 9.15 16.82
N SER A 152 5.37 9.81 17.52
CA SER A 152 4.70 9.23 18.69
C SER A 152 3.84 8.02 18.29
N PRO A 153 3.47 7.13 19.25
CA PRO A 153 2.54 6.04 18.97
C PRO A 153 1.20 6.49 18.38
N SER A 154 0.68 7.65 18.80
CA SER A 154 -0.55 8.24 18.23
C SER A 154 -0.34 8.72 16.80
N ASP A 155 0.72 9.47 16.52
CA ASP A 155 1.00 9.98 15.18
C ASP A 155 1.31 8.84 14.20
N MET A 156 2.01 7.81 14.66
CA MET A 156 2.26 6.59 13.89
C MET A 156 0.96 5.91 13.49
N LYS A 157 0.03 5.72 14.44
CA LYS A 157 -1.29 5.15 14.20
C LYS A 157 -2.10 6.00 13.22
N SER A 158 -2.09 7.33 13.38
CA SER A 158 -2.78 8.26 12.49
C SER A 158 -2.23 8.19 11.07
N LEU A 159 -0.90 8.26 10.91
CA LEU A 159 -0.26 8.14 9.60
C LEU A 159 -0.62 6.80 8.94
N LEU A 160 -0.51 5.68 9.67
CA LEU A 160 -0.88 4.37 9.15
C LEU A 160 -2.34 4.31 8.70
N TYR A 161 -3.26 4.88 9.48
CA TYR A 161 -4.67 4.97 9.10
C TYR A 161 -4.88 5.77 7.80
N HIS A 162 -4.21 6.90 7.63
CA HIS A 162 -4.30 7.68 6.40
C HIS A 162 -3.73 6.95 5.18
N ILE A 163 -2.62 6.21 5.35
CA ILE A 163 -2.06 5.35 4.30
C ILE A 163 -3.07 4.26 3.91
N LEU A 164 -3.62 3.53 4.88
CA LEU A 164 -4.58 2.45 4.63
C LEU A 164 -5.89 2.97 4.03
N SER A 165 -6.43 4.08 4.54
CA SER A 165 -7.67 4.65 4.02
C SER A 165 -7.51 5.36 2.67
N GLY A 166 -6.28 5.74 2.29
CA GLY A 166 -6.02 6.54 1.09
C GLY A 166 -6.54 7.98 1.20
N LYS A 167 -6.91 8.43 2.41
CA LYS A 167 -7.29 9.81 2.69
C LYS A 167 -6.07 10.72 2.63
N GLU A 168 -6.27 11.96 2.20
CA GLU A 168 -5.26 13.01 2.36
C GLU A 168 -5.11 13.39 3.84
N PHE A 169 -3.93 13.86 4.21
CA PHE A 169 -3.59 14.28 5.57
C PHE A 169 -2.57 15.43 5.52
N GLY A 170 -2.56 16.21 6.58
CA GLY A 170 -1.62 17.31 6.78
C GLY A 170 -0.52 16.87 7.73
N VAL A 171 0.66 17.45 7.55
CA VAL A 171 1.79 17.21 8.45
C VAL A 171 2.32 18.56 8.90
N GLU A 172 2.32 18.79 10.21
CA GLU A 172 2.82 20.01 10.81
C GLU A 172 4.12 19.72 11.56
N ARG A 173 5.13 20.58 11.38
CA ARG A 173 6.33 20.58 12.22
C ARG A 173 6.12 21.58 13.34
N SER A 174 6.03 21.07 14.57
CA SER A 174 6.12 21.88 15.77
C SER A 174 7.57 21.91 16.24
N VAL A 175 8.17 23.10 16.26
CA VAL A 175 9.47 23.30 16.90
C VAL A 175 9.20 23.59 18.37
N ARG A 176 9.44 22.61 19.25
CA ARG A 176 9.41 22.85 20.70
C ARG A 176 10.82 23.23 21.14
N SER A 177 10.99 24.49 21.55
CA SER A 177 12.21 24.96 22.21
C SER A 177 12.12 24.59 23.68
N VAL A 178 12.80 23.53 24.09
CA VAL A 178 13.02 23.22 25.50
C VAL A 178 14.53 23.04 25.66
N ASP A 179 15.15 23.98 26.37
CA ASP A 179 16.54 24.00 26.81
C ASP A 179 17.59 23.53 25.77
N SER A 180 18.04 24.47 24.93
CA SER A 180 19.22 24.39 24.04
C SER A 180 19.31 23.22 23.05
N SER A 181 18.32 22.33 22.99
CA SER A 181 18.20 21.28 21.99
C SER A 181 16.90 21.46 21.20
N LEU A 182 17.01 21.74 19.90
CA LEU A 182 15.85 21.87 19.00
C LEU A 182 15.31 20.47 18.71
N SER A 183 14.20 20.07 19.33
CA SER A 183 13.48 18.86 18.95
C SER A 183 12.30 19.23 18.05
N ALA A 184 12.40 18.93 16.77
CA ALA A 184 11.29 19.05 15.84
C ALA A 184 10.31 17.89 16.09
N ALA A 185 9.11 18.21 16.57
CA ALA A 185 8.02 17.27 16.71
C ALA A 185 7.14 17.32 15.45
N VAL A 186 6.84 16.16 14.87
CA VAL A 186 5.94 16.05 13.73
C VAL A 186 4.58 15.56 14.23
N SER A 187 3.51 16.28 13.89
CA SER A 187 2.13 15.87 14.17
C SER A 187 1.37 15.60 12.88
N ILE A 188 0.51 14.57 12.92
CA ILE A 188 -0.34 14.18 11.79
C ILE A 188 -1.75 14.74 12.01
N CYS A 189 -2.18 15.63 11.12
CA CYS A 189 -3.48 16.28 11.20
C CYS A 189 -4.42 15.77 10.10
N GLU A 190 -5.68 15.51 10.46
CA GLU A 190 -6.71 15.23 9.44
C GLU A 190 -7.03 16.53 8.71
N VAL A 191 -6.75 16.58 7.41
CA VAL A 191 -7.25 17.66 6.55
C VAL A 191 -8.73 17.34 6.31
N GLY A 192 -9.61 18.33 6.50
CA GLY A 192 -11.07 18.16 6.37
C GLY A 192 -11.49 17.48 5.05
N ALA A 193 -12.77 17.13 4.92
CA ALA A 193 -13.38 16.26 3.89
C ALA A 193 -13.18 16.65 2.40
N ALA A 194 -12.26 17.55 2.06
CA ALA A 194 -11.88 17.96 0.71
C ALA A 194 -10.97 16.96 -0.03
N GLY A 195 -10.37 15.98 0.66
CA GLY A 195 -9.30 15.14 0.09
C GLY A 195 -9.57 13.63 0.13
N ALA A 196 -10.80 13.20 0.43
CA ALA A 196 -11.15 11.79 0.26
C ALA A 196 -11.14 11.51 -1.25
N THR A 197 -10.04 10.94 -1.70
CA THR A 197 -9.87 10.41 -3.03
C THR A 197 -10.98 9.34 -3.16
N LYS A 198 -12.12 9.71 -3.78
CA LYS A 198 -13.29 8.81 -3.81
C LYS A 198 -12.87 7.48 -4.45
N PRO A 199 -13.25 6.32 -3.89
CA PRO A 199 -13.01 5.02 -4.53
C PRO A 199 -13.75 4.89 -5.87
N GLU A 200 -14.68 5.81 -6.15
CA GLU A 200 -15.35 5.93 -7.45
C GLU A 200 -14.34 6.23 -8.54
N ARG A 201 -13.94 5.16 -9.23
CA ARG A 201 -13.30 5.19 -10.55
C ARG A 201 -14.32 5.66 -11.58
N ALA A 202 -14.86 6.87 -11.43
CA ALA A 202 -15.87 7.44 -12.33
C ALA A 202 -15.40 7.39 -13.80
N GLY A 203 -14.10 7.59 -14.04
CA GLY A 203 -13.49 7.44 -15.37
C GLY A 203 -13.61 6.05 -15.98
N ILE A 204 -13.60 4.97 -15.17
CA ILE A 204 -13.79 3.58 -15.64
C ILE A 204 -15.24 3.36 -16.08
N VAL A 205 -16.21 3.94 -15.37
CA VAL A 205 -17.64 3.84 -15.74
C VAL A 205 -17.91 4.61 -17.03
N GLN A 206 -17.36 5.82 -17.14
CA GLN A 206 -17.44 6.62 -18.36
C GLN A 206 -16.79 5.89 -19.54
N LEU A 207 -15.57 5.36 -19.36
CA LEU A 207 -14.88 4.58 -20.39
C LEU A 207 -15.68 3.36 -20.84
N LYS A 208 -16.32 2.63 -19.91
CA LYS A 208 -17.20 1.50 -20.25
C LYS A 208 -18.34 1.95 -21.18
N SER A 209 -18.95 3.11 -20.91
CA SER A 209 -20.02 3.66 -21.75
C SER A 209 -19.52 4.07 -23.14
N GLU A 210 -18.33 4.67 -23.23
CA GLU A 210 -17.71 5.08 -24.49
C GLU A 210 -17.32 3.88 -25.36
N ILE A 211 -16.72 2.84 -24.76
CA ILE A 211 -16.38 1.59 -25.44
C ILE A 211 -17.65 0.92 -25.98
N LYS A 212 -18.75 0.91 -25.19
CA LYS A 212 -20.05 0.39 -25.62
C LYS A 212 -20.61 1.15 -26.81
N GLN A 213 -20.62 2.48 -26.76
CA GLN A 213 -21.09 3.29 -27.88
C GLN A 213 -20.27 3.07 -29.16
N GLN A 214 -18.94 2.94 -29.06
CA GLN A 214 -18.09 2.68 -30.22
C GLN A 214 -18.34 1.29 -30.82
N LEU A 215 -18.49 0.26 -29.99
CA LEU A 215 -18.79 -1.10 -30.46
C LEU A 215 -20.19 -1.19 -31.07
N ASP A 216 -21.19 -0.51 -30.51
CA ASP A 216 -22.55 -0.45 -31.05
C ASP A 216 -22.58 0.26 -32.42
N LYS A 217 -21.85 1.37 -32.58
CA LYS A 217 -21.66 2.04 -33.88
C LYS A 217 -21.03 1.09 -34.92
N ARG A 218 -20.02 0.32 -34.52
CA ARG A 218 -19.36 -0.66 -35.40
C ARG A 218 -20.29 -1.81 -35.78
N ARG A 219 -21.10 -2.32 -34.84
CA ARG A 219 -22.12 -3.35 -35.11
C ARG A 219 -23.19 -2.86 -36.08
N GLN A 220 -23.68 -1.62 -35.90
CA GLN A 220 -24.65 -1.00 -36.81
C GLN A 220 -24.09 -0.80 -38.23
N SER A 221 -22.79 -0.52 -38.36
CA SER A 221 -22.12 -0.42 -39.67
C SER A 221 -21.97 -1.77 -40.41
N LEU A 222 -22.03 -2.90 -39.69
CA LEU A 222 -21.92 -4.25 -40.27
C LEU A 222 -23.28 -4.86 -40.64
N THR A 223 -24.38 -4.39 -40.01
CA THR A 223 -25.75 -4.85 -40.32
C THR A 223 -26.48 -3.97 -41.35
N GLY A 224 -25.90 -2.83 -41.72
CA GLY A 224 -26.44 -1.91 -42.72
C GLY A 224 -25.83 -2.12 -44.10
N SER A 225 -26.27 -3.13 -44.84
CA SER A 225 -26.14 -3.13 -46.30
C SER A 225 -27.47 -3.44 -46.94
N LYS A 226 -28.22 -2.36 -47.20
CA LYS A 226 -28.96 -2.18 -48.45
C LYS A 226 -29.32 -0.70 -48.67
N ALA A 227 -28.87 -0.23 -49.83
CA ALA A 227 -29.36 0.89 -50.63
C ALA A 227 -28.72 2.29 -50.48
N ALA A 228 -28.29 2.75 -51.66
CA ALA A 228 -28.11 4.11 -52.14
C ALA A 228 -26.86 4.89 -51.66
N GLY A 229 -26.00 5.19 -52.62
CA GLY A 229 -24.78 5.94 -52.41
C GLY A 229 -25.03 7.44 -52.28
N HIS A 230 -24.14 8.08 -51.54
CA HIS A 230 -23.59 9.37 -51.85
C HIS A 230 -22.21 9.43 -51.20
N SER A 231 -21.21 9.73 -52.02
CA SER A 231 -19.82 9.94 -51.64
C SER A 231 -19.71 11.24 -50.87
N GLU A 232 -19.58 11.20 -49.54
CA GLU A 232 -19.05 12.31 -48.74
C GLU A 232 -18.29 11.82 -47.51
N LEU A 233 -17.28 12.61 -47.13
CA LEU A 233 -16.60 12.69 -45.82
C LEU A 233 -15.36 11.82 -45.57
N LEU A 234 -14.23 12.29 -46.12
CA LEU A 234 -13.00 12.42 -45.32
C LEU A 234 -13.19 13.59 -44.36
N GLY A 235 -13.82 13.33 -43.21
CA GLY A 235 -13.83 14.24 -42.07
C GLY A 235 -12.79 13.77 -41.06
N GLN A 236 -11.61 14.39 -41.08
CA GLN A 236 -10.63 14.30 -39.99
C GLN A 236 -11.30 14.69 -38.67
N GLY A 237 -11.76 13.71 -37.91
CA GLY A 237 -12.17 13.87 -36.52
C GLY A 237 -10.91 14.08 -35.68
N SER A 238 -10.49 15.34 -35.60
CA SER A 238 -9.38 15.84 -34.80
C SER A 238 -9.38 15.26 -33.38
N PHE A 239 -8.43 14.37 -33.10
CA PHE A 239 -8.05 13.98 -31.74
C PHE A 239 -7.10 15.02 -31.11
N SER A 240 -6.91 16.18 -31.77
CA SER A 240 -5.80 17.10 -31.50
C SER A 240 -6.22 18.46 -30.89
N SER A 241 -7.51 18.73 -30.69
CA SER A 241 -7.97 20.06 -30.25
C SER A 241 -8.29 20.19 -28.75
N MET A 242 -7.64 19.43 -27.87
CA MET A 242 -7.74 19.62 -26.41
C MET A 242 -6.40 19.96 -25.72
N LEU A 243 -5.35 20.27 -26.49
CA LEU A 243 -4.02 20.58 -25.93
C LEU A 243 -3.72 22.08 -25.79
N GLU A 244 -4.73 22.94 -25.88
CA GLU A 244 -4.54 24.37 -25.61
C GLU A 244 -5.69 24.90 -24.75
N ASP A 245 -5.58 24.71 -23.43
CA ASP A 245 -5.95 25.76 -22.48
C ASP A 245 -5.35 25.52 -21.07
N GLN A 246 -4.60 26.52 -20.60
CA GLN A 246 -4.25 26.83 -19.19
C GLN A 246 -3.52 25.79 -18.32
N GLY A 247 -2.18 25.86 -18.30
CA GLY A 247 -1.41 26.59 -17.26
C GLY A 247 -1.62 26.34 -15.75
N SER A 248 -2.55 25.49 -15.31
CA SER A 248 -2.63 25.02 -13.93
C SER A 248 -2.02 23.62 -13.88
N LYS A 249 -0.92 23.42 -13.12
CA LYS A 249 -0.45 22.07 -12.77
C LYS A 249 -1.66 21.27 -12.30
N ASP A 250 -2.08 20.29 -13.10
CA ASP A 250 -3.31 19.55 -12.89
C ASP A 250 -3.20 18.84 -11.52
N SER A 251 -3.83 19.42 -10.49
CA SER A 251 -3.76 18.94 -9.11
C SER A 251 -4.25 17.49 -9.00
N ARG A 252 -5.07 17.07 -9.97
CA ARG A 252 -5.55 15.70 -10.18
C ARG A 252 -4.41 14.73 -10.56
N GLN A 253 -3.35 15.21 -11.21
CA GLN A 253 -2.26 14.35 -11.69
C GLN A 253 -1.45 13.75 -10.53
N GLY A 254 -1.12 14.59 -9.54
CA GLY A 254 -0.45 14.14 -8.32
C GLY A 254 -1.30 13.16 -7.51
N GLN A 255 -2.61 13.32 -7.52
CA GLN A 255 -3.54 12.47 -6.76
C GLN A 255 -3.61 11.04 -7.30
N TRP A 256 -3.64 10.82 -8.62
CA TRP A 256 -3.67 9.46 -9.16
C TRP A 256 -2.32 8.75 -9.02
N GLN A 257 -1.20 9.46 -9.20
CA GLN A 257 0.13 8.88 -9.03
C GLN A 257 0.32 8.43 -7.58
N ARG A 258 -0.07 9.29 -6.63
CA ARG A 258 -0.11 8.95 -5.21
C ARG A 258 -1.00 7.75 -4.94
N ARG A 259 -2.25 7.74 -5.43
CA ARG A 259 -3.16 6.60 -5.25
C ARG A 259 -2.56 5.29 -5.77
N ARG A 260 -2.03 5.27 -6.99
CA ARG A 260 -1.41 4.08 -7.59
C ARG A 260 -0.23 3.58 -6.76
N ARG A 261 0.56 4.50 -6.22
CA ARG A 261 1.66 4.17 -5.34
C ARG A 261 1.18 3.53 -4.03
N LEU A 262 0.18 4.12 -3.38
CA LEU A 262 -0.40 3.58 -2.15
C LEU A 262 -1.04 2.21 -2.39
N ASP A 263 -1.97 2.13 -3.34
CA ASP A 263 -2.69 0.91 -3.68
C ASP A 263 -1.74 -0.20 -4.15
N GLY A 264 -0.69 0.17 -4.89
CA GLY A 264 0.33 -0.76 -5.35
C GLY A 264 1.14 -1.34 -4.20
N ALA A 265 1.62 -0.49 -3.29
CA ALA A 265 2.38 -0.94 -2.12
C ALA A 265 1.54 -1.78 -1.15
N LEU A 266 0.25 -1.45 -1.02
CA LEU A 266 -0.71 -2.18 -0.20
C LEU A 266 -1.24 -3.46 -0.86
N ASN A 267 -0.87 -3.76 -2.11
CA ASN A 267 -1.48 -4.83 -2.91
C ASN A 267 -3.01 -4.76 -2.93
N ARG A 268 -3.57 -3.55 -2.89
CA ARG A 268 -5.01 -3.33 -2.86
C ARG A 268 -5.57 -3.36 -4.27
N VAL A 269 -6.56 -4.20 -4.50
CA VAL A 269 -7.31 -4.24 -5.76
C VAL A 269 -8.77 -3.85 -5.52
N PRO A 270 -9.53 -3.43 -6.55
CA PRO A 270 -10.93 -3.09 -6.35
C PRO A 270 -11.79 -4.34 -6.11
N VAL A 271 -12.93 -4.13 -5.44
CA VAL A 271 -13.87 -5.20 -5.08
C VAL A 271 -14.26 -6.06 -6.27
N GLY A 272 -14.13 -7.38 -6.09
CA GLY A 272 -14.43 -8.38 -7.10
C GLY A 272 -13.40 -8.45 -8.23
N PHE A 273 -12.21 -7.86 -8.06
CA PHE A 273 -11.14 -7.92 -9.06
C PHE A 273 -10.82 -9.36 -9.46
N TYR A 274 -10.60 -10.25 -8.50
CA TYR A 274 -10.26 -11.65 -8.77
C TYR A 274 -11.37 -12.37 -9.55
N GLN A 275 -12.64 -12.15 -9.18
CA GLN A 275 -13.80 -12.68 -9.92
C GLN A 275 -13.80 -12.22 -11.39
N LYS A 276 -13.40 -10.97 -11.64
CA LYS A 276 -13.31 -10.44 -13.00
C LYS A 276 -12.12 -11.03 -13.76
N VAL A 277 -10.96 -11.18 -13.12
CA VAL A 277 -9.79 -11.87 -13.71
C VAL A 277 -10.16 -13.29 -14.13
N TRP A 278 -10.91 -14.00 -13.30
CA TRP A 278 -11.41 -15.33 -13.63
C TRP A 278 -12.20 -15.35 -14.94
N LYS A 279 -13.17 -14.45 -15.10
CA LYS A 279 -13.95 -14.34 -16.34
C LYS A 279 -13.07 -14.10 -17.56
N VAL A 280 -12.02 -13.27 -17.42
CA VAL A 280 -11.06 -13.03 -18.50
C VAL A 280 -10.33 -14.31 -18.87
N LEU A 281 -9.86 -15.08 -17.89
CA LEU A 281 -9.17 -16.36 -18.13
C LEU A 281 -10.07 -17.41 -18.78
N GLN A 282 -11.39 -17.34 -18.61
CA GLN A 282 -12.33 -18.23 -19.32
C GLN A 282 -12.43 -17.94 -20.82
N LYS A 283 -11.94 -16.76 -21.27
CA LYS A 283 -12.03 -16.31 -22.66
C LYS A 283 -10.67 -16.26 -23.38
N CYS A 284 -9.57 -16.46 -22.67
CA CYS A 284 -8.22 -16.46 -23.25
C CYS A 284 -7.42 -17.70 -22.82
N HIS A 285 -6.24 -17.91 -23.40
CA HIS A 285 -5.37 -19.03 -23.02
C HIS A 285 -4.66 -18.80 -21.68
N GLY A 286 -4.52 -17.54 -21.26
CA GLY A 286 -3.89 -17.11 -20.03
C GLY A 286 -3.53 -15.62 -20.06
N LEU A 287 -3.10 -15.08 -18.93
CA LEU A 287 -2.58 -13.72 -18.80
C LEU A 287 -1.09 -13.77 -18.50
N SER A 288 -0.26 -13.12 -19.31
CA SER A 288 1.19 -13.04 -19.10
C SER A 288 1.58 -11.69 -18.52
N VAL A 289 2.36 -11.67 -17.44
CA VAL A 289 2.95 -10.48 -16.83
C VAL A 289 4.43 -10.75 -16.58
N GLU A 290 5.31 -9.93 -17.17
CA GLU A 290 6.77 -10.08 -17.01
C GLU A 290 7.28 -11.51 -17.30
N GLY A 291 6.70 -12.17 -18.31
CA GLY A 291 7.05 -13.56 -18.69
C GLY A 291 6.43 -14.66 -17.83
N PHE A 292 5.72 -14.31 -16.75
CA PHE A 292 4.96 -15.25 -15.93
C PHE A 292 3.53 -15.35 -16.43
N VAL A 293 3.10 -16.56 -16.77
CA VAL A 293 1.78 -16.83 -17.30
C VAL A 293 0.87 -17.35 -16.19
N LEU A 294 -0.28 -16.69 -16.03
CA LEU A 294 -1.45 -17.19 -15.33
C LEU A 294 -2.31 -17.95 -16.35
N PRO A 295 -2.25 -19.30 -16.39
CA PRO A 295 -2.91 -20.07 -17.44
C PRO A 295 -4.43 -20.13 -17.23
N SER A 296 -5.17 -20.31 -18.32
CA SER A 296 -6.62 -20.55 -18.27
C SER A 296 -6.99 -21.85 -17.56
N SER A 297 -6.08 -22.84 -17.51
CA SER A 297 -6.29 -24.10 -16.77
C SER A 297 -6.55 -23.88 -15.27
N THR A 298 -6.06 -22.79 -14.69
CA THR A 298 -6.37 -22.40 -13.31
C THR A 298 -7.88 -22.28 -13.08
N THR A 299 -8.65 -21.93 -14.12
CA THR A 299 -10.13 -21.85 -14.01
C THR A 299 -10.81 -23.21 -13.90
N ARG A 300 -10.10 -24.31 -14.18
CA ARG A 300 -10.60 -25.69 -14.05
C ARG A 300 -10.22 -26.32 -12.72
N GLU A 301 -9.18 -25.80 -12.07
CA GLU A 301 -8.58 -26.37 -10.86
C GLU A 301 -9.05 -25.69 -9.56
N MET A 302 -9.60 -24.49 -9.67
CA MET A 302 -9.99 -23.65 -8.52
C MET A 302 -11.42 -23.14 -8.70
N THR A 303 -11.87 -22.24 -7.84
CA THR A 303 -13.09 -21.45 -8.04
C THR A 303 -12.78 -19.96 -7.92
N PRO A 304 -13.58 -19.06 -8.52
CA PRO A 304 -13.22 -17.64 -8.51
C PRO A 304 -13.26 -17.01 -7.11
N GLY A 305 -14.04 -17.60 -6.18
CA GLY A 305 -14.14 -17.19 -4.78
C GLY A 305 -13.08 -17.78 -3.85
N GLU A 306 -12.23 -18.68 -4.34
CA GLU A 306 -11.17 -19.26 -3.52
C GLU A 306 -10.00 -18.29 -3.32
N ILE A 307 -9.52 -18.21 -2.08
CA ILE A 307 -8.31 -17.45 -1.72
C ILE A 307 -7.10 -17.96 -2.49
N LYS A 308 -7.02 -19.27 -2.76
CA LYS A 308 -5.93 -19.88 -3.52
C LYS A 308 -5.80 -19.26 -4.92
N PHE A 309 -6.93 -18.98 -5.58
CA PHE A 309 -6.95 -18.29 -6.86
C PHE A 309 -6.44 -16.85 -6.71
N ALA A 310 -6.95 -16.11 -5.72
CA ALA A 310 -6.53 -14.73 -5.46
C ALA A 310 -5.02 -14.63 -5.20
N VAL A 311 -4.48 -15.52 -4.36
CA VAL A 311 -3.04 -15.60 -4.06
C VAL A 311 -2.21 -15.93 -5.31
N HIS A 312 -2.73 -16.77 -6.21
CA HIS A 312 -2.04 -17.08 -7.47
C HIS A 312 -1.99 -15.88 -8.42
N VAL A 313 -3.12 -15.15 -8.58
CA VAL A 313 -3.16 -13.89 -9.34
C VAL A 313 -2.19 -12.86 -8.73
N GLU A 314 -2.20 -12.71 -7.40
CA GLU A 314 -1.28 -11.80 -6.71
C GLU A 314 0.18 -12.20 -6.90
N SER A 315 0.51 -13.50 -6.90
CA SER A 315 1.88 -13.97 -7.11
C SER A 315 2.43 -13.50 -8.47
N VAL A 316 1.58 -13.48 -9.51
CA VAL A 316 1.93 -12.97 -10.84
C VAL A 316 2.08 -11.45 -10.82
N LEU A 317 1.15 -10.70 -10.22
CA LEU A 317 1.22 -9.23 -10.13
C LEU A 317 2.38 -8.73 -9.25
N ASN A 318 2.75 -9.48 -8.21
CA ASN A 318 3.86 -9.16 -7.30
C ASN A 318 5.24 -9.29 -7.96
N ARG A 319 5.33 -9.88 -9.17
CA ARG A 319 6.57 -9.88 -9.97
C ARG A 319 6.98 -8.48 -10.39
N VAL A 320 6.02 -7.57 -10.53
CA VAL A 320 6.30 -6.18 -10.83
C VAL A 320 6.78 -5.48 -9.56
N PRO A 321 8.04 -5.01 -9.50
CA PRO A 321 8.59 -4.44 -8.26
C PRO A 321 8.04 -3.04 -7.98
N GLN A 322 7.77 -2.24 -9.02
CA GLN A 322 7.26 -0.88 -8.87
C GLN A 322 5.75 -0.91 -8.52
N PRO A 323 5.33 -0.33 -7.38
CA PRO A 323 3.93 -0.36 -6.97
C PRO A 323 3.01 0.37 -7.95
N GLU A 324 3.47 1.47 -8.56
CA GLU A 324 2.67 2.25 -9.50
C GLU A 324 2.40 1.47 -10.79
N TYR A 325 3.41 0.75 -11.29
CA TYR A 325 3.26 -0.08 -12.47
C TYR A 325 2.36 -1.29 -12.19
N ARG A 326 2.47 -1.89 -11.00
CA ARG A 326 1.56 -2.95 -10.54
C ARG A 326 0.10 -2.48 -10.57
N GLN A 327 -0.19 -1.26 -10.12
CA GLN A 327 -1.56 -0.72 -10.21
C GLN A 327 -2.01 -0.41 -11.62
N LEU A 328 -1.11 0.05 -12.48
CA LEU A 328 -1.43 0.24 -13.88
C LEU A 328 -1.85 -1.08 -14.55
N LEU A 329 -1.22 -2.21 -14.18
CA LEU A 329 -1.65 -3.53 -14.63
C LEU A 329 -3.02 -3.93 -14.08
N VAL A 330 -3.29 -3.69 -12.79
CA VAL A 330 -4.61 -3.94 -12.19
C VAL A 330 -5.70 -3.15 -12.94
N GLU A 331 -5.47 -1.87 -13.22
CA GLU A 331 -6.37 -1.02 -14.00
C GLU A 331 -6.54 -1.54 -15.44
N THR A 332 -5.45 -1.93 -16.10
CA THR A 332 -5.47 -2.47 -17.47
C THR A 332 -6.28 -3.76 -17.55
N ILE A 333 -6.06 -4.69 -16.61
CA ILE A 333 -6.83 -5.94 -16.51
C ILE A 333 -8.32 -5.63 -16.32
N LEU A 334 -8.68 -4.61 -15.54
CA LEU A 334 -10.08 -4.22 -15.38
C LEU A 334 -10.68 -3.65 -16.67
N VAL A 335 -9.92 -2.93 -17.48
CA VAL A 335 -10.39 -2.52 -18.81
C VAL A 335 -10.63 -3.75 -19.70
N LEU A 336 -9.75 -4.75 -19.67
CA LEU A 336 -9.98 -6.03 -20.39
C LEU A 336 -11.26 -6.73 -19.93
N THR A 337 -11.59 -6.66 -18.63
CA THR A 337 -12.83 -7.26 -18.11
C THR A 337 -14.08 -6.60 -18.67
N MET A 338 -14.03 -5.32 -19.04
CA MET A 338 -15.14 -4.65 -19.72
C MET A 338 -15.40 -5.25 -21.09
N LEU A 339 -14.36 -5.59 -21.85
CA LEU A 339 -14.52 -6.21 -23.16
C LEU A 339 -15.17 -7.59 -23.05
N VAL A 340 -14.79 -8.35 -22.02
CA VAL A 340 -15.35 -9.69 -21.75
C VAL A 340 -16.81 -9.63 -21.31
N ASP A 341 -17.20 -8.65 -20.50
CA ASP A 341 -18.60 -8.48 -20.06
C ASP A 341 -19.52 -7.93 -21.18
N MET A 342 -18.98 -7.57 -22.36
CA MET A 342 -19.73 -6.98 -23.48
C MET A 342 -20.07 -7.99 -24.60
N GLU A 343 -19.60 -9.22 -24.49
CA GLU A 343 -19.96 -10.37 -25.34
C GLU A 343 -21.10 -11.19 -24.74
#